data_AF-A0A0C2BIK6-F1
#
_entry.id   AF-A0A0C2BIK6-F1
#
_cell.length_a   1.000
_cell.length_b   1.000
_cell.length_c   1.000
_cell.angle_alpha   90.00
_cell.angle_beta   90.00
_cell.angle_gamma   90.00
#
_symmetry.space_group_name_H-M   'P 1'
#
loop_
_entity.id
_entity.type
_entity.pdbx_description
1 polymer ?
#
loop_
_entity_poly.entity_id
_entity_poly.type
_entity_poly.pdbx_seq_one_letter_code
_entity_poly.pdbx_strand_id
1 'polypeptide(L)'
;EIGKYRGILHTASNADKMVREKFEANRPAIDMLSKNEVELRGSIPGQTQHAVEGSSEAVNKLRALMNQVQEIKVQREKLEKDFKDVRSDIANDLLKALAESQILNEEQISKEKIQQIYGPLKDQVEASIKQQDHVMAEVQ
;
A
#
# COMPACT_ATOMS: atom_id res chain seq x y z
N GLU A 1 -11.60 2.44 32.17
CA GLU A 1 -11.90 3.49 31.17
C GLU A 1 -10.87 4.62 31.12
N ILE A 2 -10.66 5.44 32.15
CA ILE A 2 -9.70 6.58 32.11
C ILE A 2 -8.26 6.17 31.71
N GLY A 3 -7.76 5.03 32.21
CA GLY A 3 -6.44 4.51 31.83
C GLY A 3 -6.32 4.12 30.35
N LYS A 4 -7.40 3.60 29.75
CA LYS A 4 -7.44 3.27 28.32
C LYS A 4 -7.37 4.55 27.48
N TYR A 5 -8.17 5.57 27.82
CA TYR A 5 -8.14 6.86 27.13
C TYR A 5 -6.78 7.54 27.25
N ARG A 6 -6.15 7.49 28.44
CA ARG A 6 -4.79 8.01 28.62
C ARG A 6 -3.76 7.29 27.75
N GLY A 7 -3.89 5.96 27.59
CA GLY A 7 -3.07 5.17 26.68
C GLY A 7 -3.25 5.57 25.21
N ILE A 8 -4.50 5.71 24.75
CA ILE A 8 -4.82 6.15 23.39
C ILE A 8 -4.24 7.55 23.12
N LEU A 9 -4.41 8.48 24.06
CA LEU A 9 -3.88 9.84 23.95
C LEU A 9 -2.34 9.86 23.87
N HIS A 10 -1.67 9.01 24.64
CA HIS A 10 -0.22 8.90 24.58
C HIS A 10 0.26 8.36 23.22
N THR A 11 -0.41 7.33 22.69
CA THR A 11 -0.11 6.81 21.34
C THR A 11 -0.36 7.85 20.25
N ALA A 12 -1.48 8.56 20.32
CA ALA A 12 -1.81 9.63 19.38
C ALA A 12 -0.75 10.76 19.42
N SER A 13 -0.38 11.22 20.62
CA SER A 13 0.64 12.26 20.78
C SER A 13 2.00 11.85 20.19
N ASN A 14 2.37 10.57 20.29
CA ASN A 14 3.61 10.05 19.71
C ASN A 14 3.53 9.97 18.17
N ALA A 15 2.38 9.56 17.63
CA ALA A 15 2.14 9.58 16.19
C ALA A 15 2.22 11.00 15.63
N ASP A 16 1.59 11.97 16.28
CA ASP A 16 1.62 13.39 15.89
C ASP A 16 3.04 13.94 15.88
N LYS A 17 3.82 13.63 16.93
CA LYS A 17 5.23 14.03 17.00
C LYS A 17 6.03 13.46 15.83
N MET A 18 5.86 12.18 15.52
CA MET A 18 6.55 11.52 14.40
C MET A 18 6.17 12.15 13.04
N VAL A 19 4.89 12.42 12.83
CA VAL A 19 4.40 13.07 11.60
C VAL A 19 4.99 14.47 11.47
N ARG A 20 4.95 15.26 12.55
CA ARG A 20 5.49 16.63 12.57
C ARG A 20 6.99 16.65 12.25
N GLU A 21 7.77 15.78 12.88
CA GLU A 21 9.22 15.71 12.64
C GLU A 21 9.54 15.34 11.19
N LYS A 22 8.83 14.35 10.62
CA LYS A 22 8.99 13.98 9.20
C LYS A 22 8.55 15.11 8.28
N PHE A 23 7.47 15.81 8.59
CA PHE A 23 6.99 16.94 7.81
C PHE A 23 8.03 18.07 7.79
N GLU A 24 8.47 18.55 8.96
CA GLU A 24 9.43 19.67 9.03
C GLU A 24 10.76 19.32 8.35
N ALA A 25 11.23 18.07 8.45
CA ALA A 25 12.45 17.63 7.77
C ALA A 25 12.34 17.67 6.24
N ASN A 26 11.15 17.42 5.67
CA ASN A 26 10.91 17.37 4.23
C ASN A 26 10.25 18.64 3.67
N ARG A 27 9.81 19.54 4.54
CA ARG A 27 9.07 20.76 4.20
C ARG A 27 9.77 21.61 3.14
N PRO A 28 11.09 21.87 3.18
CA PRO A 28 11.75 22.67 2.15
C PRO A 28 11.62 22.07 0.73
N ALA A 29 11.68 20.74 0.62
CA ALA A 29 11.52 20.05 -0.66
C ALA A 29 10.07 20.10 -1.16
N ILE A 30 9.10 19.93 -0.25
CA ILE A 30 7.67 20.07 -0.55
C ILE A 30 7.37 21.50 -1.03
N ASP A 31 7.88 22.51 -0.32
CA ASP A 31 7.72 23.92 -0.69
C ASP A 31 8.35 24.20 -2.07
N MET A 32 9.50 23.60 -2.37
CA MET A 32 10.13 23.72 -3.69
C MET A 32 9.30 23.10 -4.82
N LEU A 33 8.76 21.89 -4.62
CA LEU A 33 7.90 21.21 -5.60
C LEU A 33 6.54 21.90 -5.80
N SER A 34 6.15 22.77 -4.86
CA SER A 34 4.90 23.53 -4.91
C SER A 34 5.00 24.85 -5.67
N LYS A 35 6.20 25.24 -6.12
CA LYS A 35 6.43 26.46 -6.91
C LYS A 35 5.89 26.33 -8.34
N ASN A 36 5.79 27.46 -9.05
CA ASN A 36 5.46 27.44 -10.47
C ASN A 36 6.60 26.81 -11.31
N GLU A 37 6.28 26.40 -12.55
CA GLU A 37 7.23 25.68 -13.41
C GLU A 37 8.55 26.44 -13.66
N VAL A 38 8.48 27.76 -13.80
CA VAL A 38 9.66 28.62 -14.07
C VAL A 38 10.60 28.60 -12.87
N GLU A 39 10.06 28.83 -11.66
CA GLU A 39 10.81 28.82 -10.41
C GLU A 39 11.35 27.43 -10.07
N LEU A 40 10.56 26.38 -10.32
CA LEU A 40 10.97 24.99 -10.10
C LEU A 40 12.14 24.63 -11.02
N ARG A 41 12.04 24.96 -12.31
CA ARG A 41 13.12 24.72 -13.28
C ARG A 41 14.38 25.48 -12.92
N GLY A 42 14.26 26.73 -12.45
CA GLY A 42 15.39 27.52 -11.95
C GLY A 42 16.04 26.95 -10.69
N SER A 43 15.32 26.11 -9.93
CA SER A 43 15.84 25.43 -8.74
C SER A 43 16.61 24.14 -9.07
N ILE A 44 16.51 23.63 -10.31
CA ILE A 44 17.23 22.44 -10.78
C ILE A 44 18.61 22.89 -11.30
N PRO A 45 19.72 22.39 -10.73
CA PRO A 45 21.05 22.70 -11.24
C PRO A 45 21.19 22.29 -12.72
N GLY A 46 21.68 23.21 -13.55
CA GLY A 46 21.94 22.91 -14.96
C GLY A 46 23.01 21.81 -15.08
N GLN A 47 22.68 20.72 -15.76
CA GLN A 47 23.64 19.70 -16.16
C GLN A 47 23.85 19.75 -17.68
N THR A 48 25.10 19.56 -18.12
CA THR A 48 25.39 19.27 -19.52
C THR A 48 24.68 17.98 -19.91
N GLN A 49 23.81 18.04 -20.91
CA GLN A 49 23.14 16.85 -21.43
C GLN A 49 24.21 15.87 -21.90
N HIS A 50 24.26 14.69 -21.28
CA HIS A 50 24.98 13.57 -21.85
C HIS A 50 24.21 13.16 -23.11
N ALA A 51 24.73 13.53 -24.27
CA ALA A 51 24.15 13.17 -25.55
C ALA A 51 24.31 11.65 -25.78
N VAL A 52 23.40 10.87 -25.22
CA VAL A 52 23.07 9.57 -25.78
C VAL A 52 22.06 9.86 -26.88
N GLU A 53 22.53 9.94 -28.13
CA GLU A 53 21.67 10.11 -29.29
C GLU A 53 20.73 8.90 -29.39
N GLY A 54 19.44 9.11 -29.09
CA GLY A 54 18.40 8.10 -29.24
C GLY A 54 18.07 7.29 -27.98
N SER A 55 16.89 6.68 -27.98
CA SER A 55 16.46 5.78 -26.91
C SER A 55 17.22 4.47 -27.03
N SER A 56 18.24 4.28 -26.19
CA SER A 56 18.95 3.01 -26.13
C SER A 56 18.00 1.87 -25.73
N GLU A 57 18.35 0.64 -26.10
CA GLU A 57 17.58 -0.54 -25.69
C GLU A 57 17.41 -0.60 -24.16
N ALA A 58 18.44 -0.23 -23.41
CA ALA A 58 18.40 -0.12 -21.95
C ALA A 58 17.37 0.92 -21.47
N VAL A 59 17.27 2.09 -22.12
CA VAL A 59 16.26 3.11 -21.77
C VAL A 59 14.85 2.61 -22.06
N ASN A 60 14.64 1.91 -23.19
CA ASN A 60 13.35 1.32 -23.52
C ASN A 60 12.95 0.22 -22.51
N LYS A 61 13.90 -0.67 -22.15
CA LYS A 61 13.69 -1.71 -21.14
C LYS A 61 13.35 -1.11 -19.78
N LEU A 62 14.10 -0.11 -19.33
CA LEU A 62 13.85 0.56 -18.06
C LEU A 62 12.47 1.26 -18.04
N ARG A 63 12.07 1.91 -19.15
CA ARG A 63 10.74 2.52 -19.27
C ARG A 63 9.63 1.47 -19.15
N ALA A 64 9.80 0.30 -19.79
CA ALA A 64 8.84 -0.79 -19.68
C ALA A 64 8.75 -1.32 -18.24
N LEU A 65 9.88 -1.51 -17.55
CA LEU A 65 9.93 -1.91 -16.14
C LEU A 65 9.25 -0.87 -15.24
N MET A 66 9.47 0.43 -15.46
CA MET A 66 8.82 1.50 -14.70
C MET A 66 7.30 1.53 -14.91
N ASN A 67 6.82 1.20 -16.12
CA ASN A 67 5.38 1.04 -16.37
C ASN A 67 4.80 -0.13 -15.58
N GLN A 68 5.50 -1.27 -15.52
CA GLN A 68 5.08 -2.41 -14.71
C GLN A 68 5.02 -2.07 -13.21
N VAL A 69 5.98 -1.28 -12.70
CA VAL A 69 5.92 -0.77 -11.32
C VAL A 69 4.66 0.07 -11.08
N GLN A 70 4.30 0.92 -12.04
CA GLN A 70 3.11 1.74 -11.94
C GLN A 70 1.82 0.89 -11.96
N GLU A 71 1.76 -0.14 -12.82
CA GLU A 71 0.65 -1.09 -12.86
C GLU A 71 0.48 -1.83 -11.53
N ILE A 72 1.58 -2.29 -10.91
CA ILE A 72 1.55 -2.94 -9.59
C ILE A 72 0.94 -2.00 -8.53
N LYS A 73 1.29 -0.71 -8.54
CA LYS A 73 0.73 0.27 -7.59
C LYS A 73 -0.78 0.43 -7.78
N VAL A 74 -1.23 0.61 -9.02
CA VAL A 74 -2.67 0.75 -9.35
C VAL A 74 -3.44 -0.51 -8.97
N GLN A 75 -2.88 -1.69 -9.23
CA GLN A 75 -3.48 -2.97 -8.83
C GLN A 75 -3.64 -3.07 -7.31
N ARG A 76 -2.66 -2.59 -6.53
CA ARG A 76 -2.73 -2.60 -5.07
C ARG A 76 -3.77 -1.64 -4.51
N GLU A 77 -3.94 -0.46 -5.12
CA GLU A 77 -5.03 0.46 -4.74
C GLU A 77 -6.40 -0.18 -4.95
N LYS A 78 -6.58 -0.87 -6.09
CA LYS A 78 -7.81 -1.63 -6.36
C LYS A 78 -7.99 -2.76 -5.34
N LEU A 79 -6.93 -3.52 -5.07
CA LEU A 79 -6.97 -4.64 -4.12
C LEU A 79 -7.33 -4.17 -2.71
N GLU A 80 -6.75 -3.05 -2.25
CA GLU A 80 -7.11 -2.43 -0.96
C GLU A 80 -8.58 -2.06 -0.91
N LYS A 81 -9.13 -1.49 -1.99
CA LYS A 81 -10.55 -1.18 -2.09
C LYS A 81 -11.39 -2.45 -2.05
N ASP A 82 -11.02 -3.48 -2.79
CA ASP A 82 -11.73 -4.76 -2.81
C ASP A 82 -11.75 -5.38 -1.40
N PHE A 83 -10.64 -5.34 -0.65
CA PHE A 83 -10.60 -5.75 0.76
C PHE A 83 -11.55 -4.96 1.66
N LYS A 84 -11.64 -3.63 1.47
CA LYS A 84 -12.52 -2.75 2.27
C LYS A 84 -13.99 -2.93 1.94
N ASP A 85 -14.31 -3.28 0.70
CA ASP A 85 -15.69 -3.41 0.21
C ASP A 85 -16.31 -4.77 0.56
N VAL A 86 -15.50 -5.76 0.95
CA VAL A 86 -16.00 -7.05 1.46
C VAL A 86 -16.89 -6.84 2.68
N ARG A 87 -18.14 -7.31 2.59
CA ARG A 87 -19.04 -7.45 3.72
C ARG A 87 -19.38 -8.92 3.91
N SER A 88 -19.16 -9.43 5.11
CA SER A 88 -19.52 -10.80 5.48
C SER A 88 -20.34 -10.78 6.75
N ASP A 89 -21.50 -11.42 6.71
CA ASP A 89 -22.29 -11.70 7.90
C ASP A 89 -22.10 -13.16 8.30
N ILE A 90 -21.13 -13.39 9.19
CA ILE A 90 -20.85 -14.72 9.73
C ILE A 90 -21.83 -15.13 10.83
N ALA A 91 -22.65 -14.21 11.33
CA ALA A 91 -23.57 -14.51 12.42
C ALA A 91 -24.57 -15.60 12.02
N ASN A 92 -25.05 -15.58 10.77
CA ASN A 92 -25.94 -16.62 10.25
C ASN A 92 -25.28 -17.99 10.19
N ASP A 93 -24.00 -18.06 9.85
CA ASP A 93 -23.26 -19.33 9.78
C ASP A 93 -23.04 -19.90 11.19
N LEU A 94 -22.71 -19.06 12.17
CA LEU A 94 -22.57 -19.45 13.57
C LEU A 94 -23.91 -19.85 14.20
N LEU A 95 -24.99 -19.12 13.93
CA LEU A 95 -26.33 -19.44 14.44
C LEU A 95 -26.85 -20.77 13.88
N LYS A 96 -26.60 -21.06 12.60
CA LYS A 96 -26.90 -22.37 12.01
C LYS A 96 -26.10 -23.49 12.67
N ALA A 97 -24.79 -23.31 12.82
CA ALA A 97 -23.94 -24.29 13.48
C ALA A 97 -24.34 -24.54 14.93
N LEU A 98 -24.82 -23.52 15.65
CA LEU A 98 -25.35 -23.65 17.01
C LEU A 98 -26.70 -24.38 17.07
N ALA A 99 -27.54 -24.24 16.03
CA ALA A 99 -28.81 -24.95 15.94
C ALA A 99 -28.63 -26.43 15.58
N GLU A 100 -27.61 -26.76 14.78
CA GLU A 100 -27.30 -28.12 14.32
C GLU A 100 -26.42 -28.90 15.30
N SER A 101 -25.58 -28.21 16.08
CA SER A 101 -24.65 -28.79 17.04
C SER A 101 -24.76 -28.09 18.40
N GLN A 102 -24.87 -28.87 19.49
CA GLN A 102 -24.78 -28.32 20.85
C GLN A 102 -23.38 -27.77 21.18
N ILE A 103 -22.35 -28.10 20.41
CA ILE A 103 -20.98 -27.62 20.57
C ILE A 103 -20.59 -26.79 19.34
N LEU A 104 -20.49 -25.48 19.53
CA LEU A 104 -20.08 -24.54 18.48
C LEU A 104 -18.55 -24.47 18.39
N ASN A 105 -18.00 -24.84 17.24
CA ASN A 105 -16.59 -24.59 16.93
C ASN A 105 -16.44 -23.30 16.09
N GLU A 106 -16.56 -22.16 16.77
CA GLU A 106 -16.50 -20.82 16.15
C GLU A 106 -15.19 -20.57 15.39
N GLU A 107 -14.06 -21.02 15.95
CA GLU A 107 -12.74 -20.79 15.38
C GLU A 107 -12.60 -21.43 14.00
N GLN A 108 -13.06 -22.68 13.86
CA GLN A 108 -13.02 -23.38 12.58
C GLN A 108 -13.93 -22.71 11.54
N ILE A 109 -15.18 -22.40 11.92
CA ILE A 109 -16.15 -21.76 11.03
C ILE A 109 -15.64 -20.39 10.56
N SER A 110 -15.07 -19.61 11.48
CA SER A 110 -14.48 -18.30 11.18
C SER A 110 -13.30 -18.42 10.23
N LYS A 111 -12.39 -19.37 10.46
CA LYS A 111 -11.24 -19.61 9.56
C LYS A 111 -11.68 -20.00 8.16
N GLU A 112 -12.64 -20.92 8.04
CA GLU A 112 -13.16 -21.37 6.74
C GLU A 112 -13.83 -20.22 6.00
N LYS A 113 -14.66 -19.41 6.69
CA LYS A 113 -15.34 -18.27 6.08
C LYS A 113 -14.36 -17.17 5.66
N ILE A 114 -13.38 -16.84 6.50
CA ILE A 114 -12.33 -15.87 6.17
C ILE A 114 -11.53 -16.36 4.97
N GLN A 115 -11.14 -17.64 4.93
CA GLN A 115 -10.41 -18.21 3.80
C GLN A 115 -11.24 -18.20 2.52
N GLN A 116 -12.53 -18.51 2.61
CA GLN A 116 -13.44 -18.46 1.45
C GLN A 116 -13.52 -17.06 0.85
N ILE A 117 -13.59 -16.03 1.70
CA ILE A 117 -13.84 -14.66 1.27
C ILE A 117 -12.54 -13.94 0.88
N TYR A 118 -11.51 -14.05 1.71
CA TYR A 118 -10.26 -13.31 1.56
C TYR A 118 -9.13 -14.14 0.94
N GLY A 119 -9.28 -15.46 0.80
CA GLY A 119 -8.27 -16.32 0.17
C GLY A 119 -7.84 -15.83 -1.22
N PRO A 120 -8.77 -15.60 -2.16
CA PRO A 120 -8.42 -15.10 -3.49
C PRO A 120 -7.73 -13.73 -3.48
N LEU A 121 -8.13 -12.84 -2.55
CA LEU A 121 -7.53 -11.53 -2.41
C LEU A 121 -6.11 -11.63 -1.82
N LYS A 122 -5.90 -12.54 -0.86
CA LYS A 122 -4.60 -12.85 -0.28
C LYS A 122 -3.64 -13.40 -1.34
N ASP A 123 -4.10 -14.32 -2.19
CA ASP A 123 -3.28 -14.87 -3.27
C ASP A 123 -2.84 -13.78 -4.26
N GLN A 124 -3.72 -12.81 -4.55
CA GLN A 124 -3.38 -11.63 -5.36
C GLN A 124 -2.35 -10.72 -4.69
N VAL A 125 -2.42 -10.53 -3.37
CA VAL A 125 -1.38 -9.79 -2.61
C VAL A 125 -0.03 -10.50 -2.77
N GLU A 126 0.02 -11.82 -2.54
CA GLU A 126 1.25 -12.59 -2.64
C GLU A 126 1.85 -12.56 -4.05
N ALA A 127 1.01 -12.66 -5.09
CA ALA A 127 1.44 -12.53 -6.47
C ALA A 127 2.01 -11.12 -6.75
N SER A 128 1.34 -10.07 -6.26
CA SER A 128 1.78 -8.67 -6.41
C SER A 128 3.12 -8.39 -5.73
N ILE A 129 3.39 -9.02 -4.58
CA ILE A 129 4.69 -8.91 -3.89
C ILE A 129 5.78 -9.60 -4.71
N LYS A 130 5.55 -10.85 -5.13
CA LYS A 130 6.52 -11.61 -5.96
C LYS A 130 6.84 -10.88 -7.27
N GLN A 131 5.83 -10.29 -7.91
CA GLN A 131 6.03 -9.51 -9.13
C GLN A 131 6.88 -8.26 -8.87
N GLN A 132 6.65 -7.55 -7.77
CA GLN A 132 7.48 -6.41 -7.39
C GLN A 132 8.94 -6.83 -7.18
N ASP A 133 9.20 -7.91 -6.45
CA ASP A 133 10.55 -8.38 -6.17
C ASP A 133 11.31 -8.70 -7.47
N HIS A 134 10.64 -9.35 -8.42
CA HIS A 134 11.21 -9.63 -9.74
C HIS A 134 11.50 -8.34 -10.53
N VAL A 135 10.55 -7.42 -10.62
CA VAL A 135 10.73 -6.16 -11.37
C VAL A 135 11.83 -5.30 -10.75
N MET A 136 11.91 -5.25 -9.42
CA MET A 136 12.98 -4.51 -8.72
C MET A 136 14.36 -5.13 -8.95
N ALA A 137 14.45 -6.45 -9.04
CA ALA A 137 15.70 -7.13 -9.38
C ALA A 137 16.16 -6.83 -10.82
N GLU A 138 15.23 -6.62 -11.76
CA GLU A 138 15.58 -6.25 -13.15
C GLU A 138 15.90 -4.77 -13.34
N VAL A 139 15.45 -3.90 -12.43
CA VAL A 139 15.71 -2.47 -12.44
C VAL A 139 17.08 -2.10 -11.86
N GLN A 140 17.55 -2.87 -10.87
CA GLN A 140 18.85 -2.69 -10.19
C GLN A 140 20.03 -3.13 -11.05
#